data_AF-A0A498NCR7-F1
#
_entry.id   AF-A0A498NCR7-F1
#
_cell.length_a   1.000
_cell.length_b   1.000
_cell.length_c   1.000
_cell.angle_alpha   90.00
_cell.angle_beta   90.00
_cell.angle_gamma   90.00
#
_symmetry.space_group_name_H-M   'P 1'
#
loop_
_entity.id
_entity.type
_entity.pdbx_description
1 polymer ?
#
loop_
_entity_poly.entity_id
_entity_poly.type
_entity_poly.pdbx_seq_one_letter_code
_entity_poly.pdbx_strand_id
1 'polypeptide(L)'
;MWAGDVSELLKFLRPLHEGTLVFVASFDDPATKLNDEARRLFEELGSTAAKELSFRDSWVFVGAKGIENKSPFEQRMKNSKSSNKYEGWPESLEMDGCIPLRAPLET
;
A
#
# COMPACT_ATOMS: atom_id res chain seq x y z
N MET A 1 1.41 4.52 10.81
CA MET A 1 0.41 5.59 10.59
C MET A 1 -0.53 5.77 11.78
N TRP A 2 -0.12 5.34 12.99
CA TRP A 2 -0.88 5.57 14.23
C TRP A 2 -0.76 7.02 14.75
N ALA A 3 0.48 7.51 14.79
CA ALA A 3 0.86 8.86 15.18
C ALA A 3 1.66 9.54 14.05
N GLY A 4 1.88 10.84 14.19
CA GLY A 4 2.51 11.67 13.16
C GLY A 4 1.52 12.34 12.22
N ASP A 5 2.04 13.21 11.38
CA ASP A 5 1.29 13.94 10.36
C ASP A 5 1.37 13.21 9.01
N VAL A 6 0.21 12.95 8.41
CA VAL A 6 0.09 12.33 7.09
C VAL A 6 0.71 13.20 5.99
N SER A 7 0.89 14.51 6.24
CA SER A 7 1.49 15.44 5.29
C SER A 7 2.89 15.04 4.82
N GLU A 8 3.70 14.39 5.66
CA GLU A 8 5.03 13.89 5.28
C GLU A 8 4.94 12.74 4.27
N LEU A 9 3.96 11.83 4.43
CA LEU A 9 3.69 10.79 3.45
C LEU A 9 3.21 11.40 2.12
N LEU A 10 2.33 12.40 2.17
CA LEU A 10 1.86 13.08 0.97
C LEU A 10 3.00 13.80 0.23
N LYS A 11 3.90 14.47 0.96
CA LYS A 11 5.12 15.09 0.39
C LYS A 11 6.03 14.06 -0.28
N PHE A 12 6.09 12.85 0.25
CA PHE A 12 6.88 11.76 -0.33
C PHE A 12 6.23 11.16 -1.59
N LEU A 13 4.91 10.95 -1.59
CA LEU A 13 4.20 10.28 -2.69
C LEU A 13 3.91 11.18 -3.90
N ARG A 14 3.67 12.48 -3.69
CA ARG A 14 3.32 13.42 -4.78
C ARG A 14 4.40 13.58 -5.87
N PRO A 15 5.71 13.73 -5.55
CA PRO A 15 6.74 13.97 -6.55
C PRO A 15 7.27 12.70 -7.23
N LEU A 16 6.64 11.53 -7.02
CA LEU A 16 7.07 10.30 -7.67
C LEU A 16 7.01 10.43 -9.19
N HIS A 17 8.11 10.09 -9.86
CA HIS A 17 8.21 10.07 -11.31
C HIS A 17 7.54 8.83 -11.89
N GLU A 18 6.99 8.92 -13.10
CA GLU A 18 6.44 7.76 -13.80
C GLU A 18 7.45 6.62 -13.91
N GLY A 19 6.96 5.38 -13.77
CA GLY A 19 7.80 4.18 -13.75
C GLY A 19 8.49 3.89 -12.42
N THR A 20 8.37 4.77 -11.42
CA THR A 20 8.86 4.48 -10.06
C THR A 20 8.06 3.34 -9.44
N LEU A 21 8.76 2.28 -9.01
CA LEU A 21 8.19 1.20 -8.22
C LEU A 21 8.06 1.64 -6.75
N VAL A 22 6.93 1.32 -6.14
CA VAL A 22 6.64 1.69 -4.75
C VAL A 22 6.35 0.43 -3.96
N PHE A 23 7.24 0.10 -3.03
CA PHE A 23 7.09 -1.05 -2.13
C PHE A 23 6.56 -0.55 -0.78
N VAL A 24 5.48 -1.15 -0.31
CA VAL A 24 4.80 -0.76 0.93
C VAL A 24 4.60 -1.99 1.80
N ALA A 25 4.96 -1.86 3.07
CA ALA A 25 4.68 -2.83 4.11
C ALA A 25 4.16 -2.11 5.35
N SER A 26 3.01 -2.53 5.87
CA SER A 26 2.47 -2.02 7.12
C SER A 26 3.28 -2.52 8.32
N PHE A 27 3.38 -1.68 9.36
CA PHE A 27 3.85 -2.11 10.67
C PHE A 27 2.96 -1.53 11.77
N ASP A 28 2.47 -2.39 12.66
CA ASP A 28 1.46 -2.12 13.70
C ASP A 28 0.12 -1.59 13.16
N ASP A 29 0.06 -0.33 12.72
CA ASP A 29 -1.15 0.29 12.19
C ASP A 29 -0.87 1.16 10.94
N PRO A 30 -1.41 0.77 9.77
CA PRO A 30 -1.30 1.55 8.53
C PRO A 30 -2.44 2.56 8.33
N ALA A 31 -3.51 2.54 9.14
CA ALA A 31 -4.77 3.16 8.75
C ALA A 31 -5.18 4.41 9.54
N THR A 32 -4.83 4.54 10.83
CA THR A 32 -5.45 5.54 11.73
C THR A 32 -5.31 6.99 11.26
N LYS A 33 -4.16 7.38 10.70
CA LYS A 33 -3.95 8.74 10.14
C LYS A 33 -4.04 8.80 8.62
N LEU A 34 -4.33 7.68 7.95
CA LEU A 34 -4.39 7.62 6.49
C LEU A 34 -5.67 8.28 5.98
N ASN A 35 -5.53 9.48 5.40
CA ASN A 35 -6.64 10.27 4.89
C ASN A 35 -7.01 9.93 3.45
N ASP A 36 -8.11 10.51 2.95
CA ASP A 36 -8.64 10.23 1.62
C ASP A 36 -7.66 10.56 0.49
N GLU A 37 -6.85 11.60 0.64
CA GLU A 37 -5.82 11.95 -0.35
C GLU A 37 -4.73 10.88 -0.42
N ALA A 38 -4.20 10.44 0.72
CA ALA A 38 -3.17 9.39 0.75
C ALA A 38 -3.72 8.07 0.21
N ARG A 39 -4.98 7.74 0.53
CA ARG A 39 -5.67 6.56 -0.03
C ARG A 39 -5.79 6.65 -1.54
N ARG A 40 -6.22 7.80 -2.07
CA ARG A 40 -6.31 8.03 -3.52
C ARG A 40 -4.95 7.92 -4.20
N LEU A 41 -3.88 8.44 -3.59
CA LEU A 41 -2.53 8.30 -4.15
C LEU A 41 -2.09 6.84 -4.22
N PHE A 42 -2.42 6.00 -3.24
CA PHE A 42 -2.17 4.55 -3.33
C PHE A 42 -3.05 3.86 -4.37
N GLU A 43 -4.31 4.28 -4.54
CA GLU A 43 -5.17 3.80 -5.64
C GLU A 43 -4.57 4.15 -7.01
N GLU A 44 -4.05 5.37 -7.19
CA GLU A 44 -3.32 5.81 -8.39
C GLU A 44 -2.01 5.03 -8.62
N LEU A 45 -1.44 4.42 -7.58
CA LEU A 45 -0.30 3.51 -7.67
C LEU A 45 -0.71 2.05 -7.96
N GLY A 46 -2.01 1.77 -8.04
CA GLY A 46 -2.58 0.46 -8.37
C GLY A 46 -3.15 -0.32 -7.19
N SER A 47 -3.23 0.27 -5.99
CA SER A 47 -3.83 -0.40 -4.82
C SER A 47 -5.35 -0.49 -4.93
N THR A 48 -5.89 -1.64 -4.55
CA THR A 48 -7.32 -1.87 -4.34
C THR A 48 -7.70 -1.89 -2.87
N ALA A 49 -6.76 -2.22 -2.00
CA ALA A 49 -7.02 -2.35 -0.56
C ALA A 49 -6.92 -1.01 0.18
N ALA A 50 -6.15 -0.05 -0.32
CA ALA A 50 -5.85 1.21 0.37
C ALA A 50 -7.09 1.98 0.83
N LYS A 51 -8.15 2.01 0.01
CA LYS A 51 -9.40 2.69 0.34
C LYS A 51 -10.08 2.13 1.58
N GLU A 52 -9.94 0.83 1.82
CA GLU A 52 -10.64 0.11 2.89
C GLU A 52 -9.75 -0.28 4.07
N LEU A 53 -8.45 0.05 4.03
CA LEU A 53 -7.52 -0.21 5.14
C LEU A 53 -8.08 0.33 6.44
N SER A 54 -8.14 -0.56 7.43
CA SER A 54 -8.69 -0.34 8.76
C SER A 54 -7.61 -0.53 9.83
N PHE A 55 -7.92 -0.12 11.06
CA PHE A 55 -7.01 -0.15 12.20
C PHE A 55 -6.33 -1.52 12.37
N ARG A 56 -4.99 -1.52 12.30
CA ARG A 56 -4.11 -2.71 12.41
C ARG A 56 -4.32 -3.80 11.38
N ASP A 57 -4.92 -3.51 10.23
CA ASP A 57 -4.85 -4.44 9.11
C ASP A 57 -3.37 -4.67 8.73
N SER A 58 -2.99 -5.92 8.48
CA SER A 58 -1.72 -6.21 7.81
C SER A 58 -1.89 -5.94 6.32
N TRP A 59 -0.93 -5.26 5.71
CA TRP A 59 -0.97 -4.91 4.29
C TRP A 59 0.44 -4.87 3.69
N VAL A 60 0.61 -5.56 2.58
CA VAL A 60 1.80 -5.50 1.71
C VAL A 60 1.34 -5.20 0.30
N PHE A 61 2.05 -4.29 -0.37
CA PHE A 61 1.67 -3.79 -1.68
C PHE A 61 2.91 -3.38 -2.46
N VAL A 62 2.93 -3.73 -3.75
CA VAL A 62 3.89 -3.18 -4.70
C VAL A 62 3.11 -2.51 -5.82
N GLY A 63 3.30 -1.20 -5.97
CA GLY A 63 2.67 -0.39 -6.99
C GLY A 63 3.67 0.25 -7.94
N ALA A 64 3.17 0.99 -8.92
CA ALA A 64 4.00 1.80 -9.80
C ALA A 64 3.30 3.11 -10.16
N LYS A 65 4.06 4.20 -10.23
CA LYS A 65 3.51 5.47 -10.73
C LYS A 65 3.28 5.38 -12.24
N GLY A 66 2.05 5.68 -12.65
CA GLY A 66 1.62 5.58 -14.05
C GLY A 66 1.13 4.18 -14.45
N ILE A 67 0.81 3.32 -13.47
CA ILE A 67 0.14 2.05 -13.77
C ILE A 67 -1.30 2.32 -14.24
N GLU A 68 -1.71 1.69 -15.34
CA GLU A 68 -3.08 1.83 -15.88
C GLU A 68 -4.07 0.89 -15.19
N ASN A 69 -3.57 -0.23 -14.67
CA ASN A 69 -4.37 -1.30 -14.08
C ASN A 69 -4.07 -1.46 -12.59
N LYS A 70 -4.87 -2.29 -11.93
CA LYS A 70 -4.62 -2.71 -10.54
C LYS A 70 -3.30 -3.50 -10.48
N SER A 71 -2.54 -3.32 -9.41
CA SER A 71 -1.35 -4.13 -9.19
C SER A 71 -1.74 -5.58 -8.91
N PRO A 72 -1.06 -6.57 -9.52
CA PRO A 72 -1.21 -7.97 -9.13
C PRO A 72 -0.48 -8.29 -7.80
N PHE A 73 0.30 -7.35 -7.27
CA PHE A 73 1.12 -7.51 -6.08
C PHE A 73 0.49 -6.75 -4.90
N GLU A 74 -0.58 -7.30 -4.33
CA GLU A 74 -1.21 -6.76 -3.14
C GLU A 74 -1.82 -7.86 -2.28
N GLN A 75 -1.56 -7.81 -0.97
CA GLN A 75 -2.23 -8.66 0.02
C GLN A 75 -2.65 -7.82 1.23
N ARG A 76 -3.82 -8.14 1.78
CA ARG A 76 -4.34 -7.53 3.01
C ARG A 76 -4.96 -8.61 3.89
N MET A 77 -4.69 -8.53 5.19
CA MET A 77 -5.38 -9.31 6.21
C MET A 77 -6.04 -8.37 7.20
N LYS A 78 -7.36 -8.48 7.29
CA LYS A 78 -8.17 -7.61 8.14
C LYS A 78 -7.96 -7.96 9.61
N ASN A 79 -7.77 -6.95 10.45
CA ASN A 79 -7.79 -7.12 11.88
C ASN A 79 -9.19 -7.60 12.34
N SER A 80 -9.25 -8.78 12.96
CA SER A 80 -10.49 -9.35 13.48
C SER A 80 -10.23 -10.21 14.71
N LYS A 81 -11.00 -9.97 15.78
CA LYS A 81 -10.90 -10.72 17.05
C LYS A 81 -11.06 -12.24 16.87
N SER A 82 -11.79 -12.69 15.84
CA SER A 82 -12.06 -14.12 15.61
C SER A 82 -10.96 -14.84 14.83
N SER A 83 -10.09 -14.13 14.11
CA SER A 83 -9.12 -14.74 13.19
C SER A 83 -7.69 -14.24 13.36
N ASN A 84 -7.45 -13.30 14.28
CA ASN A 84 -6.12 -12.77 14.55
C ASN A 84 -5.19 -13.85 15.09
N LYS A 85 -3.96 -13.89 14.57
CA LYS A 85 -2.88 -14.75 15.05
C LYS A 85 -2.28 -14.25 16.37
N TYR A 86 -2.19 -12.92 16.53
CA TYR A 86 -1.68 -12.28 17.73
C TYR A 86 -2.82 -11.62 18.51
N GLU A 87 -2.58 -11.27 19.78
CA GLU A 87 -3.57 -10.61 20.62
C GLU A 87 -3.87 -9.19 20.12
N GLY A 88 -4.83 -9.06 19.20
CA GLY A 88 -5.25 -7.79 18.62
C GLY A 88 -4.53 -7.37 17.34
N TRP A 89 -3.76 -8.28 16.71
CA TRP A 89 -3.17 -8.09 15.38
C TRP A 89 -3.32 -9.34 14.49
N PRO A 90 -3.60 -9.17 13.19
CA PRO A 90 -3.58 -10.26 12.21
C PRO A 90 -2.16 -10.80 11.99
N GLU A 91 -2.06 -11.91 11.25
CA GLU A 91 -0.78 -12.49 10.86
C GLU A 91 0.04 -11.53 9.97
N SER A 92 1.38 -11.65 10.03
CA SER A 92 2.29 -10.96 9.11
C SER A 92 2.13 -11.49 7.70
N LEU A 93 2.16 -10.60 6.71
CA LEU A 93 2.03 -10.98 5.30
C LEU A 93 3.39 -11.02 4.62
N GLU A 94 3.54 -11.98 3.73
CA GLU A 94 4.70 -12.14 2.85
C GLU A 94 4.22 -12.20 1.41
N MET A 95 4.99 -11.57 0.53
CA MET A 95 4.70 -11.55 -0.90
C MET A 95 6.00 -11.42 -1.68
N ASP A 96 6.20 -12.33 -2.62
CA ASP A 96 7.30 -12.34 -3.57
C ASP A 96 6.76 -12.41 -5.00
N GLY A 97 7.61 -12.13 -5.99
CA GLY A 97 7.21 -12.20 -7.38
C GLY A 97 8.19 -11.52 -8.34
N CYS A 98 7.79 -11.46 -9.61
CA CYS A 98 8.59 -10.91 -10.71
C CYS A 98 7.87 -9.70 -11.31
N ILE A 99 8.47 -8.51 -11.18
CA ILE A 99 7.91 -7.28 -11.77
C ILE A 99 8.38 -7.18 -13.22
N PRO A 100 7.46 -7.12 -14.22
CA PRO A 100 7.85 -6.92 -15.60
C PRO A 100 8.61 -5.60 -15.77
N LEU A 101 9.74 -5.65 -16.49
CA LEU A 101 10.45 -4.42 -16.85
C LEU A 101 9.58 -3.62 -17.83
N ARG A 102 9.54 -2.30 -17.64
CA ARG A 102 8.92 -1.40 -18.61
C ARG A 102 9.66 -1.55 -19.93
N ALA A 103 8.94 -1.86 -21.01
CA ALA A 103 9.52 -1.89 -22.33
C ALA A 103 10.13 -0.51 -22.63
N PRO A 104 11.31 -0.43 -23.28
CA PRO A 104 11.82 0.84 -23.78
C PRO A 104 10.73 1.51 -24.63
N LEU A 105 10.53 2.81 -24.47
CA LEU A 105 9.71 3.56 -25.42
C LEU A 105 10.36 3.38 -26.81
N GLU A 106 9.63 2.79 -27.76
CA GLU A 106 10.10 2.75 -29.14
C GLU A 106 10.30 4.20 -29.61
N THR A 107 11.55 4.56 -29.92
CA THR A 107 11.95 5.87 -30.46
C THR A 107 11.68 5.96 -31.95
#